data_AF-A0AAW7YVL6-F1
#
_entry.id   AF-A0AAW7YVL6-F1
#
_cell.length_a   1.000
_cell.length_b   1.000
_cell.length_c   1.000
_cell.angle_alpha   90.00
_cell.angle_beta   90.00
_cell.angle_gamma   90.00
#
_symmetry.space_group_name_H-M   'P 1'
#
loop_
_entity.id
_entity.type
_entity.pdbx_description
1 polymer ?
#
loop_
_entity_poly.entity_id
_entity_poly.type
_entity_poly.pdbx_seq_one_letter_code
_entity_poly.pdbx_strand_id
1 'polypeptide(L)' 'LRVPKIFNLRMDPYETADRTSNTYWDWVIDRVYLLVPAQTYVAKYLASFEEFPPRQKAASFNVSQVMEKLQQPASK' A
#
# COMPACT_ATOMS: atom_id res chain seq x y z
N LEU A 1 6.61 0.49 -7.86
CA LEU A 1 7.49 0.96 -6.76
C LEU A 1 8.15 -0.28 -6.15
N ARG A 2 9.49 -0.32 -6.01
CA ARG A 2 10.22 -1.51 -5.52
C ARG A 2 10.66 -1.39 -4.05
N VAL A 3 10.65 -0.18 -3.48
CA VAL A 3 11.08 0.12 -2.11
C VAL A 3 10.04 1.04 -1.46
N PRO A 4 9.69 0.83 -0.18
CA PRO A 4 8.82 1.74 0.56
C PRO A 4 9.40 3.16 0.58
N LYS A 5 8.55 4.17 0.34
CA LYS A 5 8.96 5.56 0.47
C LYS A 5 8.94 5.96 1.94
N ILE A 6 9.96 6.70 2.35
CA ILE A 6 10.09 7.22 3.72
C ILE A 6 9.93 8.73 3.64
N PHE A 7 9.05 9.29 4.48
CA PHE A 7 8.83 10.73 4.59
C PHE A 7 8.84 11.14 6.05
N ASN A 8 9.28 12.37 6.31
CA ASN A 8 9.11 13.01 7.60
C ASN A 8 8.05 14.11 7.45
N LEU A 9 6.84 13.86 7.94
CA LEU A 9 5.70 14.78 7.81
C LEU A 9 5.93 16.15 8.49
N ARG A 10 6.88 16.25 9.43
CA ARG A 10 7.25 17.55 10.02
C ARG A 10 8.15 18.38 9.10
N MET A 11 8.99 17.71 8.30
CA MET A 11 9.92 18.36 7.37
C MET A 11 9.31 18.53 5.98
N ASP A 12 8.41 17.63 5.59
CA ASP A 12 7.74 17.61 4.30
C ASP A 12 6.25 17.25 4.50
N PRO A 13 5.42 18.23 4.89
CA PRO A 13 4.00 18.02 5.15
C PRO A 13 3.21 17.53 3.93
N TYR A 14 3.73 17.75 2.73
CA TYR A 14 3.06 17.45 1.46
C TYR A 14 3.68 16.26 0.72
N GLU A 15 4.64 15.55 1.33
CA GLU A 15 5.30 14.37 0.75
C GLU A 15 5.89 14.65 -0.66
N THR A 16 6.37 15.87 -0.88
CA THR A 16 6.87 16.33 -2.17
C THR A 16 8.36 16.08 -2.37
N ALA A 17 9.09 15.71 -1.32
CA ALA A 17 10.56 15.60 -1.33
C ALA A 17 11.09 14.62 -2.39
N ASP A 18 10.36 13.56 -2.73
CA ASP A 18 10.72 12.62 -3.81
C ASP A 18 10.76 13.28 -5.20
N ARG A 19 10.02 14.39 -5.40
CA ARG A 19 9.94 15.08 -6.70
C ARG A 19 10.74 16.38 -6.75
N THR A 20 10.82 17.09 -5.63
CA THR A 20 11.36 18.46 -5.57
C THR A 20 12.75 18.53 -4.97
N SER A 21 13.18 17.53 -4.19
CA SER A 21 14.46 17.54 -3.51
C SER A 21 15.51 16.71 -4.25
N ASN A 22 16.70 17.29 -4.45
CA ASN A 22 17.85 16.59 -5.01
C ASN A 22 18.52 15.64 -4.00
N THR A 23 18.34 15.86 -2.70
CA THR A 23 19.02 15.11 -1.62
C THR A 23 18.10 14.11 -0.92
N TYR A 24 16.89 13.90 -1.43
CA TYR A 24 15.94 12.95 -0.85
C TYR A 24 16.53 11.53 -0.75
N TRP A 25 17.18 11.06 -1.81
CA TRP A 25 17.73 9.71 -1.84
C TRP A 25 18.91 9.52 -0.87
N ASP A 26 19.77 10.52 -0.69
CA ASP A 26 20.83 10.49 0.31
C ASP A 26 20.24 10.41 1.73
N TRP A 27 19.23 11.23 2.01
CA TRP A 27 18.52 11.23 3.29
C TRP A 27 17.82 9.90 3.59
N VAL A 28 17.27 9.23 2.56
CA VAL A 28 16.65 7.89 2.66
C VAL A 28 17.70 6.82 2.92
N ILE A 29 18.86 6.86 2.24
CA ILE A 29 19.95 5.88 2.41
C ILE A 29 20.49 5.93 3.85
N ASP A 30 20.72 7.13 4.38
CA ASP A 30 21.14 7.32 5.78
C ASP A 30 20.16 6.71 6.77
N ARG A 31 18.88 6.53 6.38
CA ARG A 31 17.79 6.03 7.20
C ARG A 31 17.31 4.63 6.79
N VAL A 32 18.05 3.94 5.93
CA VAL A 32 17.67 2.59 5.46
C VAL A 32 17.57 1.58 6.60
N TYR A 33 18.30 1.82 7.70
CA TYR A 33 18.24 1.02 8.92
C TYR A 33 16.83 0.95 9.54
N LEU A 34 15.93 1.88 9.22
CA LEU A 34 14.53 1.87 9.66
C LEU A 34 13.71 0.75 9.00
N LEU A 35 14.15 0.21 7.86
CA LEU A 35 13.39 -0.82 7.12
C LEU A 35 13.33 -2.16 7.85
N VAL A 36 14.41 -2.56 8.53
CA VAL A 36 14.49 -3.83 9.27
C VAL A 36 13.48 -3.90 10.43
N PRO A 37 13.43 -2.92 11.36
CA PRO A 37 12.42 -2.93 12.42
C PRO A 37 11.00 -2.74 11.87
N ALA A 38 10.82 -1.97 10.78
CA ALA A 38 9.51 -1.81 10.15
C ALA A 38 8.92 -3.15 9.65
N GLN A 39 9.74 -4.08 9.15
CA GLN A 39 9.29 -5.42 8.77
C GLN A 39 8.66 -6.17 9.95
N THR A 40 9.25 -6.07 11.15
CA THR A 40 8.70 -6.73 12.35
C THR A 40 7.36 -6.13 12.76
N TYR A 41 7.16 -4.82 12.59
CA TYR A 41 5.90 -4.16 12.89
C TYR A 41 4.80 -4.58 11.91
N VAL A 42 5.12 -4.62 10.61
CA VAL A 42 4.20 -5.11 9.58
C VAL A 42 3.84 -6.58 9.81
N ALA A 43 4.80 -7.42 10.19
CA ALA A 43 4.54 -8.83 10.53
C ALA A 43 3.57 -8.97 11.72
N LYS A 44 3.75 -8.16 12.78
CA LYS A 44 2.81 -8.13 13.92
C LYS A 44 1.41 -7.65 13.50
N TYR A 45 1.33 -6.66 12.61
CA TYR A 45 0.07 -6.20 12.07
C TYR A 45 -0.61 -7.26 11.19
N LEU A 46 0.14 -8.01 10.38
CA LEU A 46 -0.41 -9.12 9.60
C LEU A 46 -0.91 -10.26 10.49
N ALA A 47 -0.24 -10.52 11.62
CA ALA A 47 -0.70 -11.51 12.59
C ALA A 47 -2.08 -11.17 13.18
N SER A 48 -2.44 -9.88 13.33
CA SER A 48 -3.77 -9.51 13.83
C SER A 48 -4.91 -9.82 12.84
N PHE A 49 -4.60 -10.04 11.55
CA PHE A 49 -5.60 -10.47 10.58
C PHE A 49 -6.02 -11.94 10.75
N GLU A 50 -5.27 -12.74 11.51
CA GLU A 50 -5.72 -14.07 11.94
C GLU A 50 -6.88 -13.96 12.94
N GLU A 51 -6.78 -13.01 13.88
CA GLU A 51 -7.81 -12.74 14.88
C GLU A 51 -9.00 -11.95 14.33
N PHE A 52 -8.74 -11.02 13.40
CA PHE A 52 -9.74 -10.15 12.79
C PHE A 52 -9.72 -10.30 11.25
N PRO A 53 -10.32 -11.37 10.70
CA PRO A 53 -10.30 -11.59 9.27
C PRO A 53 -10.94 -10.41 8.55
N PRO A 54 -10.28 -9.85 7.52
CA PRO A 54 -10.82 -8.73 6.74
C PRO A 54 -12.18 -9.14 6.15
N ARG A 55 -13.25 -8.50 6.62
CA ARG A 55 -14.65 -8.83 6.25
C ARG A 55 -14.96 -8.59 4.77
N GLN A 56 -14.11 -7.82 4.09
CA GLN A 56 -14.18 -7.65 2.65
C GLN A 56 -13.18 -8.60 1.98
N LYS A 57 -13.70 -9.66 1.36
CA LYS A 57 -12.96 -10.34 0.28
C LYS A 57 -12.48 -9.24 -0.67
N ALA A 58 -11.17 -9.17 -0.92
CA ALA A 58 -10.62 -8.24 -1.90
C ALA A 58 -11.53 -8.29 -3.12
N ALA A 59 -12.14 -7.15 -3.47
CA ALA A 59 -13.00 -7.10 -4.63
C ALA A 59 -12.12 -7.47 -5.82
N SER A 60 -12.14 -8.75 -6.20
CA SER A 60 -11.65 -9.21 -7.46
C SER A 60 -12.57 -8.56 -8.46
N PHE A 61 -12.25 -7.33 -8.86
CA PHE A 61 -12.88 -6.65 -9.96
C PHE A 61 -12.43 -7.39 -11.23
N ASN A 62 -12.92 -8.61 -11.37
CA ASN A 62 -12.73 -9.42 -12.54
C ASN A 62 -13.68 -8.82 -13.56
N VAL A 63 -13.15 -7.98 -14.46
CA VAL A 63 -13.92 -7.30 -15.51
C VAL A 63 -14.78 -8.30 -16.29
N SER A 64 -14.30 -9.55 -16.40
CA SER A 64 -15.04 -10.69 -16.95
C SER A 64 -16.38 -10.96 -16.24
N GLN A 65 -16.46 -10.89 -14.91
CA GLN A 65 -17.71 -11.11 -14.15
C GLN A 65 -18.72 -9.97 -14.35
N VAL A 66 -18.26 -8.75 -14.62
CA VAL A 66 -19.15 -7.61 -14.91
C VAL A 66 -19.72 -7.72 -16.33
N MET A 67 -18.89 -8.13 -17.30
CA MET A 67 -19.37 -8.38 -18.67
C MET A 67 -20.33 -9.56 -18.74
N GLU A 68 -20.12 -10.61 -17.97
CA GLU A 68 -21.04 -11.77 -17.90
C GLU A 68 -22.39 -11.38 -17.28
N LYS A 69 -22.40 -10.54 -16.23
CA LYS A 69 -23.66 -10.02 -15.64
C LYS A 69 -24.41 -9.05 -16.56
N LEU A 70 -23.71 -8.31 -17.42
CA LEU A 70 -24.33 -7.41 -18.41
C LEU A 70 -24.82 -8.14 -19.66
N GLN A 71 -24.28 -9.33 -19.95
CA GLN A 71 -24.69 -10.16 -21.09
C GLN A 71 -25.87 -11.09 -20.77
N GLN A 72 -26.29 -11.22 -19.51
CA GLN A 72 -27.54 -11.89 -19.17
C GLN A 72 -28.71 -10.92 -19.37
N PRO A 73 -29.54 -11.07 -20.43
CA PRO A 73 -30.77 -10.29 -20.54
C PRO A 73 -31.66 -10.61 -19.35
N ALA A 74 -32.21 -9.58 -18.70
CA ALA A 74 -33.25 -9.74 -17.68
C ALA A 74 -34.42 -10.52 -18.29
N SER A 75 -34.48 -11.82 -18.02
CA SER A 75 -35.52 -12.70 -18.53
C SER A 75 -36.69 -12.68 -17.55
N LYS A 76 -37.77 -12.04 -18.02
CA LYS A 76 -39.13 -11.92 -17.48
C LYS A 76 -39.34 -11.05 -16.25
#